data_AF-Q4EW10-F1
#
_entry.id   AF-Q4EW10-F1
#
_cell.length_a   1.000
_cell.length_b   1.000
_cell.length_c   1.000
_cell.angle_alpha   90.00
_cell.angle_beta   90.00
_cell.angle_gamma   90.00
#
_symmetry.space_group_name_H-M   'P 1'
#
loop_
_entity.id
_entity.type
_entity.pdbx_description
1 polymer ?
#
loop_
_entity_poly.entity_id
_entity_poly.type
_entity_poly.pdbx_seq_one_letter_code
_entity_poly.pdbx_strand_id
1 'polypeptide(L)'
;FHDAIGISPAIANRGQFGGGGADGSIALFEDIETNFHANNGVDEIINEQRPFIQRHNLTTADFIQFAGAVGVSNCPGAPRLNVFIGRPDATQPAPDLTVPEPFDTVDSILQRFEDAGGFTPEEVVALLASHTIAAADHVDESIPGTPFDSTPGLFDTQFFIETQLRGTLFPGTGGNQGEVESPLRGEIRLQSD
;
A
#
# COMPACT_ATOMS: atom_id res chain seq x y z
N PHE A 1 -1.45 3.69 -2.37
CA PHE A 1 -2.38 2.56 -2.30
C PHE A 1 -3.44 2.79 -1.24
N HIS A 2 -3.05 2.93 0.03
CA HIS A 2 -3.96 3.04 1.18
C HIS A 2 -5.02 4.17 1.08
N ASP A 3 -4.67 5.34 0.54
CA ASP A 3 -5.64 6.38 0.16
C ASP A 3 -6.63 5.86 -0.90
N ALA A 4 -6.11 5.49 -2.06
CA ALA A 4 -6.92 5.21 -3.25
C ALA A 4 -7.85 3.98 -3.15
N ILE A 5 -7.45 2.94 -2.40
CA ILE A 5 -8.24 1.70 -2.30
C ILE A 5 -9.40 1.81 -1.30
N GLY A 6 -9.43 2.88 -0.50
CA GLY A 6 -10.50 3.26 0.43
C GLY A 6 -11.79 3.70 -0.28
N ILE A 7 -12.34 2.84 -1.14
CA ILE A 7 -13.59 3.02 -1.89
C ILE A 7 -14.30 1.67 -2.04
N SER A 8 -15.61 1.64 -1.87
CA SER A 8 -16.42 0.43 -2.02
C SER A 8 -17.82 0.75 -2.56
N PRO A 9 -18.05 0.54 -3.87
CA PRO A 9 -19.39 0.49 -4.45
C PRO A 9 -20.31 -0.51 -3.74
N ALA A 10 -19.82 -1.66 -3.28
CA ALA A 10 -20.63 -2.62 -2.54
C ALA A 10 -21.16 -2.06 -1.21
N ILE A 11 -20.36 -1.29 -0.46
CA ILE A 11 -20.81 -0.58 0.75
C ILE A 11 -21.79 0.53 0.36
N ALA A 12 -21.48 1.31 -0.69
CA ALA A 12 -22.34 2.39 -1.19
C ALA A 12 -23.75 1.90 -1.57
N ASN A 13 -23.83 0.73 -2.22
CA ASN A 13 -25.07 0.10 -2.63
C ASN A 13 -25.95 -0.35 -1.45
N ARG A 14 -25.40 -0.42 -0.23
CA ARG A 14 -26.14 -0.68 1.02
C ARG A 14 -26.61 0.61 1.71
N GLY A 15 -26.42 1.77 1.08
CA GLY A 15 -26.82 3.07 1.61
C GLY A 15 -25.86 3.66 2.66
N GLN A 16 -24.62 3.17 2.71
CA GLN A 16 -23.57 3.68 3.59
C GLN A 16 -22.49 4.41 2.76
N PHE A 17 -21.70 5.30 3.36
CA PHE A 17 -20.56 5.87 2.65
C PHE A 17 -19.50 4.78 2.45
N GLY A 18 -19.11 4.54 1.21
CA GLY A 18 -18.14 3.50 0.85
C GLY A 18 -16.69 3.97 0.79
N GLY A 19 -16.40 5.23 1.13
CA GLY A 19 -15.11 5.86 0.89
C GLY A 19 -15.03 6.54 -0.49
N GLY A 20 -14.15 7.53 -0.64
CA GLY A 20 -14.03 8.34 -1.86
C GLY A 20 -12.85 7.96 -2.76
N GLY A 21 -12.02 6.98 -2.35
CA GLY A 21 -10.89 6.50 -3.10
C GLY A 21 -9.72 7.48 -3.04
N ALA A 22 -9.14 7.86 -4.18
CA ALA A 22 -8.02 8.80 -4.21
C ALA A 22 -8.51 10.23 -3.94
N ASP A 23 -8.82 10.54 -2.68
CA ASP A 23 -9.42 11.80 -2.23
C ASP A 23 -8.66 12.44 -1.06
N GLY A 24 -7.51 11.87 -0.67
CA GLY A 24 -6.67 12.39 0.41
C GLY A 24 -7.22 12.12 1.80
N SER A 25 -8.29 11.33 1.92
CA SER A 25 -8.98 11.05 3.19
C SER A 25 -8.03 10.50 4.25
N ILE A 26 -7.10 9.61 3.86
CA ILE A 26 -6.12 9.04 4.79
C ILE A 26 -5.26 10.08 5.52
N ALA A 27 -4.97 11.22 4.89
CA ALA A 27 -4.18 12.31 5.48
C ALA A 27 -5.05 13.41 6.10
N LEU A 28 -6.26 13.60 5.59
CA LEU A 28 -7.21 14.59 6.10
C LEU A 28 -7.93 14.13 7.38
N PHE A 29 -8.15 12.82 7.50
CA PHE A 29 -8.76 12.13 8.63
C PHE A 29 -7.78 11.13 9.26
N GLU A 30 -6.51 11.55 9.37
CA GLU A 30 -5.42 10.74 9.92
C GLU A 30 -5.75 10.20 11.32
N ASP A 31 -6.41 11.01 12.17
CA ASP A 31 -6.83 10.61 13.52
C ASP A 31 -7.87 9.47 13.55
N ILE A 32 -8.41 9.09 12.39
CA ILE A 32 -9.32 7.95 12.22
C ILE A 32 -8.63 6.85 11.41
N GLU A 33 -8.20 7.16 10.19
CA GLU A 33 -7.80 6.13 9.22
C GLU A 33 -6.45 5.46 9.54
N THR A 34 -5.51 6.16 10.17
CA THR A 34 -4.22 5.55 10.55
C THR A 34 -4.31 4.65 11.78
N ASN A 35 -5.46 4.64 12.47
CA ASN A 35 -5.74 3.71 13.57
C ASN A 35 -6.31 2.37 13.07
N PHE A 36 -6.62 2.25 11.78
CA PHE A 36 -7.02 0.98 11.18
C PHE A 36 -5.81 0.05 11.09
N HIS A 37 -5.99 -1.23 11.40
CA HIS A 37 -4.88 -2.19 11.47
C HIS A 37 -4.11 -2.29 10.15
N ALA A 38 -4.82 -2.28 9.01
CA ALA A 38 -4.23 -2.32 7.68
C ALA A 38 -3.43 -1.04 7.31
N ASN A 39 -3.53 0.03 8.10
CA ASN A 39 -2.83 1.31 7.89
C ASN A 39 -1.71 1.55 8.91
N ASN A 40 -1.32 0.54 9.70
CA ASN A 40 -0.24 0.69 10.68
C ASN A 40 1.04 1.26 10.04
N GLY A 41 1.55 2.36 10.59
CA GLY A 41 2.80 3.03 10.18
C GLY A 41 2.67 4.09 9.08
N VAL A 42 1.49 4.27 8.47
CA VAL A 42 1.33 5.29 7.41
C VAL A 42 1.24 6.73 7.96
N ASP A 43 1.03 6.89 9.27
CA ASP A 43 1.01 8.18 9.95
C ASP A 43 2.36 8.89 9.83
N GLU A 44 3.48 8.18 9.92
CA GLU A 44 4.82 8.77 9.75
C GLU A 44 4.92 9.54 8.42
N ILE A 45 4.61 8.88 7.30
CA ILE A 45 4.75 9.50 5.97
C ILE A 45 3.71 10.62 5.74
N ILE A 46 2.52 10.50 6.32
CA ILE A 46 1.51 11.59 6.30
C ILE A 46 2.05 12.83 7.03
N ASN A 47 2.64 12.63 8.21
CA ASN A 47 3.25 13.69 9.00
C ASN A 47 4.41 14.37 8.25
N GLU A 48 5.26 13.60 7.57
CA GLU A 48 6.37 14.10 6.75
C GLU A 48 5.91 14.87 5.51
N GLN A 49 4.80 14.46 4.88
CA GLN A 49 4.24 15.16 3.72
C GLN A 49 3.49 16.44 4.08
N ARG A 50 2.92 16.53 5.29
CA ARG A 50 2.05 17.64 5.72
C ARG A 50 2.65 19.05 5.51
N PRO A 51 3.92 19.34 5.86
CA PRO A 51 4.50 20.67 5.66
C PRO A 51 4.60 21.06 4.17
N PHE A 52 4.75 20.09 3.27
CA PHE A 52 4.80 20.35 1.83
C PHE A 52 3.40 20.63 1.29
N ILE A 53 2.40 19.85 1.70
CA ILE A 53 0.99 20.08 1.37
C ILE A 53 0.59 21.50 1.80
N GLN A 54 0.87 21.89 3.05
CA GLN A 54 0.52 23.22 3.57
C GLN A 54 1.24 24.38 2.87
N ARG A 55 2.43 24.14 2.29
CA ARG A 55 3.21 25.17 1.60
C ARG A 55 2.76 25.40 0.16
N HIS A 56 2.09 24.43 -0.45
CA HIS A 56 1.75 24.45 -1.87
C HIS A 56 0.23 24.52 -2.07
N ASN A 57 -0.22 25.17 -3.14
CA ASN A 57 -1.64 25.29 -3.46
C ASN A 57 -2.12 24.07 -4.27
N LEU A 58 -2.02 22.88 -3.66
CA LEU A 58 -2.52 21.61 -4.17
C LEU A 58 -3.48 21.02 -3.14
N THR A 59 -4.48 20.26 -3.60
CA THR A 59 -5.28 19.44 -2.70
C THR A 59 -4.41 18.34 -2.10
N THR A 60 -4.76 17.89 -0.90
CA THR A 60 -4.10 16.74 -0.26
C THR A 60 -4.21 15.51 -1.16
N ALA A 61 -5.40 15.30 -1.75
CA ALA A 61 -5.68 14.24 -2.70
C ALA A 61 -4.71 14.23 -3.91
N ASP A 62 -4.47 15.38 -4.53
CA ASP A 62 -3.54 15.46 -5.65
C ASP A 62 -2.09 15.34 -5.21
N PHE A 63 -1.74 15.87 -4.04
CA PHE A 63 -0.39 15.80 -3.51
C PHE A 63 0.07 14.36 -3.28
N ILE A 64 -0.76 13.50 -2.68
CA ILE A 64 -0.41 12.09 -2.42
C ILE A 64 -0.06 11.36 -3.71
N GLN A 65 -0.88 11.54 -4.76
CA GLN A 65 -0.68 10.89 -6.06
C GLN A 65 0.55 11.46 -6.79
N PHE A 66 0.79 12.76 -6.67
CA PHE A 66 1.99 13.40 -7.19
C PHE A 66 3.26 12.91 -6.48
N ALA A 67 3.25 12.84 -5.15
CA ALA A 67 4.36 12.36 -4.34
C ALA A 67 4.72 10.91 -4.68
N GLY A 68 3.71 10.03 -4.81
CA GLY A 68 3.92 8.65 -5.26
C GLY A 68 4.56 8.56 -6.64
N ALA A 69 4.06 9.32 -7.63
CA ALA A 69 4.62 9.33 -8.98
C ALA A 69 6.08 9.84 -9.01
N VAL A 70 6.39 10.89 -8.23
CA VAL A 70 7.76 11.40 -8.10
C VAL A 70 8.66 10.39 -7.38
N GLY A 71 8.18 9.78 -6.30
CA GLY A 71 8.91 8.75 -5.55
C GLY A 71 9.33 7.59 -6.45
N VAL A 72 8.38 7.02 -7.18
CA VAL A 72 8.63 5.94 -8.17
C VAL A 72 9.61 6.40 -9.25
N SER A 73 9.54 7.66 -9.71
CA SER A 73 10.46 8.15 -10.75
C SER A 73 11.94 8.24 -10.31
N ASN A 74 12.21 8.20 -9.01
CA ASN A 74 13.57 8.15 -8.48
C ASN A 74 14.18 6.74 -8.48
N CYS A 75 13.38 5.70 -8.68
CA CYS A 75 13.82 4.30 -8.71
C CYS A 75 14.29 3.92 -10.12
N PRO A 76 15.56 3.52 -10.33
CA PRO A 76 16.03 3.04 -11.62
C PRO A 76 15.21 1.84 -12.10
N GLY A 77 14.82 1.83 -13.39
CA GLY A 77 13.96 0.79 -13.98
C GLY A 77 12.46 1.12 -13.94
N ALA A 78 12.05 2.12 -13.16
CA ALA A 78 10.64 2.41 -12.96
C ALA A 78 9.96 2.98 -14.22
N PRO A 79 8.67 2.66 -14.44
CA PRO A 79 7.89 3.34 -15.46
C PRO A 79 7.71 4.81 -15.09
N ARG A 80 7.53 5.65 -16.11
CA ARG A 80 7.11 7.03 -15.90
C ARG A 80 5.61 7.07 -15.64
N LEU A 81 5.22 7.20 -14.38
CA LEU A 81 3.82 7.35 -14.00
C LEU A 81 3.24 8.68 -14.49
N ASN A 82 1.96 8.65 -14.87
CA ASN A 82 1.22 9.86 -15.17
C ASN A 82 0.73 10.52 -13.88
N VAL A 83 0.73 11.85 -13.86
CA VAL A 83 0.06 12.62 -12.81
C VAL A 83 -1.07 13.41 -13.43
N PHE A 84 -2.28 13.13 -12.98
CA PHE A 84 -3.47 13.92 -13.28
C PHE A 84 -3.82 14.72 -12.02
N ILE A 85 -4.22 15.97 -12.19
CA ILE A 85 -4.55 16.91 -11.11
C ILE A 85 -6.03 17.29 -11.23
N GLY A 86 -6.71 17.51 -10.11
CA GLY A 86 -8.10 17.93 -10.03
C GLY A 86 -8.95 17.15 -9.03
N ARG A 87 -8.33 16.35 -8.15
CA ARG A 87 -9.08 15.63 -7.10
C ARG A 87 -9.56 16.61 -6.03
N PRO A 88 -10.85 16.61 -5.68
CA PRO A 88 -11.32 17.31 -4.50
C PRO A 88 -10.81 16.60 -3.24
N ASP A 89 -10.52 17.36 -2.20
CA ASP A 89 -10.22 16.82 -0.88
C ASP A 89 -11.47 16.16 -0.26
N ALA A 90 -11.24 15.05 0.43
CA ALA A 90 -12.25 14.27 1.10
C ALA A 90 -13.09 15.09 2.10
N THR A 91 -14.34 14.66 2.29
CA THR A 91 -15.27 15.26 3.28
C THR A 91 -15.64 14.31 4.41
N GLN A 92 -15.29 13.03 4.29
CA GLN A 92 -15.53 11.96 5.24
C GLN A 92 -14.36 10.97 5.17
N PRO A 93 -14.02 10.28 6.29
CA PRO A 93 -13.01 9.23 6.29
C PRO A 93 -13.49 8.01 5.50
N ALA A 94 -12.56 7.27 4.91
CA ALA A 94 -12.83 5.95 4.34
C ALA A 94 -13.30 4.97 5.45
N PRO A 95 -14.23 4.04 5.13
CA PRO A 95 -14.52 2.94 6.04
C PRO A 95 -13.31 2.03 6.25
N ASP A 96 -13.17 1.51 7.46
CA ASP A 96 -12.20 0.44 7.77
C ASP A 96 -12.49 -0.84 6.95
N LEU A 97 -11.53 -1.77 6.93
CA LEU A 97 -11.57 -3.05 6.23
C LEU A 97 -11.67 -2.91 4.69
N THR A 98 -11.28 -1.75 4.17
CA THR A 98 -11.22 -1.48 2.73
C THR A 98 -9.83 -1.66 2.14
N VAL A 99 -8.79 -1.70 2.98
CA VAL A 99 -7.39 -2.01 2.62
C VAL A 99 -7.12 -3.49 2.94
N PRO A 100 -6.63 -4.30 1.97
CA PRO A 100 -6.26 -5.69 2.21
C PRO A 100 -5.13 -5.86 3.23
N GLU A 101 -5.15 -6.98 3.94
CA GLU A 101 -4.15 -7.35 4.94
C GLU A 101 -3.26 -8.50 4.45
N PRO A 102 -2.01 -8.62 4.94
CA PRO A 102 -1.07 -9.64 4.46
C PRO A 102 -1.51 -11.07 4.79
N PHE A 103 -2.49 -11.25 5.67
CA PHE A 103 -3.07 -12.54 6.04
C PHE A 103 -4.44 -12.81 5.43
N ASP A 104 -4.94 -11.91 4.57
CA ASP A 104 -6.16 -12.14 3.81
C ASP A 104 -5.97 -13.27 2.80
N THR A 105 -7.07 -13.96 2.49
CA THR A 105 -7.05 -14.97 1.42
C THR A 105 -6.96 -14.30 0.05
N VAL A 106 -6.37 -14.99 -0.93
CA VAL A 106 -6.33 -14.53 -2.33
C VAL A 106 -7.73 -14.17 -2.83
N ASP A 107 -8.74 -15.00 -2.56
CA ASP A 107 -10.12 -14.72 -2.96
C ASP A 107 -10.65 -13.41 -2.36
N SER A 108 -10.35 -13.12 -1.08
CA SER A 108 -10.75 -11.87 -0.42
C SER A 108 -10.07 -10.67 -1.05
N ILE A 109 -8.75 -10.76 -1.30
CA ILE A 109 -7.96 -9.70 -1.94
C ILE A 109 -8.52 -9.41 -3.34
N LEU A 110 -8.68 -10.44 -4.17
CA LEU A 110 -9.20 -10.27 -5.53
C LEU A 110 -10.60 -9.66 -5.54
N GLN A 111 -11.49 -10.11 -4.65
CA GLN A 111 -12.82 -9.53 -4.49
C GLN A 111 -12.77 -8.06 -4.05
N ARG A 112 -11.83 -7.71 -3.16
CA ARG A 112 -11.65 -6.33 -2.69
C ARG A 112 -11.24 -5.40 -3.82
N PHE A 113 -10.29 -5.82 -4.64
CA PHE A 113 -9.83 -5.09 -5.83
C PHE A 113 -10.91 -5.01 -6.92
N GLU A 114 -11.67 -6.08 -7.14
CA GLU A 114 -12.82 -6.06 -8.05
C GLU A 114 -13.88 -5.03 -7.60
N ASP A 115 -14.22 -5.01 -6.30
CA ASP A 115 -15.17 -4.02 -5.76
C ASP A 115 -14.62 -2.59 -5.87
N ALA A 116 -13.35 -2.35 -5.50
CA ALA A 116 -12.80 -1.00 -5.43
C ALA A 116 -12.74 -0.28 -6.79
N GLY A 117 -12.36 -1.00 -7.85
CA GLY A 117 -12.11 -0.39 -9.16
C GLY A 117 -12.35 -1.29 -10.36
N GLY A 118 -12.92 -2.48 -10.17
CA GLY A 118 -13.09 -3.46 -11.24
C GLY A 118 -11.78 -4.06 -11.72
N PHE A 119 -10.76 -4.14 -10.86
CA PHE A 119 -9.45 -4.68 -11.21
C PHE A 119 -9.52 -6.20 -11.43
N THR A 120 -8.86 -6.66 -12.49
CA THR A 120 -8.65 -8.07 -12.79
C THR A 120 -7.52 -8.66 -11.94
N PRO A 121 -7.45 -9.99 -11.74
CA PRO A 121 -6.32 -10.61 -11.03
C PRO A 121 -4.95 -10.26 -11.62
N GLU A 122 -4.84 -10.14 -12.93
CA GLU A 122 -3.60 -9.72 -13.60
C GLU A 122 -3.21 -8.28 -13.24
N GLU A 123 -4.18 -7.37 -13.09
CA GLU A 123 -3.93 -6.01 -12.63
C GLU A 123 -3.54 -5.95 -11.16
N VAL A 124 -4.09 -6.83 -10.30
CA VAL A 124 -3.66 -6.96 -8.91
C VAL A 124 -2.18 -7.38 -8.85
N VAL A 125 -1.79 -8.40 -9.62
CA VAL A 125 -0.38 -8.82 -9.72
C VAL A 125 0.51 -7.69 -10.26
N ALA A 126 0.04 -6.93 -11.25
CA ALA A 126 0.77 -5.79 -11.77
C ALA A 126 0.96 -4.67 -10.73
N LEU A 127 -0.04 -4.44 -9.86
CA LEU A 127 0.05 -3.46 -8.77
C LEU A 127 0.99 -3.93 -7.66
N LEU A 128 1.05 -5.23 -7.37
CA LEU A 128 2.03 -5.81 -6.43
C LEU A 128 3.49 -5.62 -6.88
N ALA A 129 3.75 -5.22 -8.13
CA ALA A 129 5.08 -4.79 -8.55
C ALA A 129 5.64 -3.65 -7.67
N SER A 130 4.80 -2.88 -6.95
CA SER A 130 5.30 -1.91 -5.98
C SER A 130 6.15 -2.52 -4.88
N HIS A 131 5.99 -3.82 -4.56
CA HIS A 131 6.78 -4.48 -3.52
C HIS A 131 8.27 -4.62 -3.89
N THR A 132 8.66 -4.46 -5.16
CA THR A 132 10.08 -4.45 -5.58
C THR A 132 10.86 -3.22 -5.10
N ILE A 133 10.17 -2.16 -4.67
CA ILE A 133 10.78 -0.95 -4.10
C ILE A 133 10.20 -0.63 -2.72
N ALA A 134 10.07 -1.67 -1.89
CA ALA A 134 9.42 -1.56 -0.60
C ALA A 134 10.07 -2.43 0.48
N ALA A 135 9.67 -2.15 1.72
CA ALA A 135 10.07 -2.86 2.93
C ALA A 135 8.92 -2.86 3.95
N ALA A 136 9.01 -3.72 4.96
CA ALA A 136 8.06 -3.80 6.06
C ALA A 136 8.68 -3.31 7.37
N ASP A 137 7.93 -2.47 8.08
CA ASP A 137 8.32 -1.94 9.40
C ASP A 137 7.58 -2.61 10.55
N HIS A 138 6.32 -3.00 10.35
CA HIS A 138 5.40 -3.42 11.41
C HIS A 138 4.95 -4.89 11.35
N VAL A 139 5.46 -5.67 10.39
CA VAL A 139 5.19 -7.11 10.34
C VAL A 139 6.04 -7.84 11.38
N ASP A 140 7.34 -7.50 11.47
CA ASP A 140 8.22 -7.89 12.57
C ASP A 140 8.91 -6.64 13.14
N GLU A 141 8.42 -6.17 14.30
CA GLU A 141 8.94 -4.97 14.97
C GLU A 141 10.39 -5.11 15.47
N SER A 142 10.98 -6.31 15.46
CA SER A 142 12.39 -6.49 15.82
C SER A 142 13.36 -6.11 14.70
N ILE A 143 12.87 -5.99 13.47
CA ILE A 143 13.65 -5.73 12.25
C ILE A 143 12.91 -4.79 11.28
N PRO A 144 12.58 -3.54 11.68
CA PRO A 144 11.93 -2.59 10.78
C PRO A 144 12.83 -2.27 9.57
N GLY A 145 12.20 -1.98 8.43
CA GLY A 145 12.85 -1.71 7.16
C GLY A 145 13.34 -2.96 6.41
N THR A 146 12.81 -4.14 6.73
CA THR A 146 13.21 -5.38 6.03
C THR A 146 12.53 -5.46 4.65
N PRO A 147 13.29 -5.54 3.55
CA PRO A 147 12.74 -5.47 2.19
C PRO A 147 12.03 -6.75 1.75
N PHE A 148 11.15 -6.63 0.75
CA PHE A 148 10.45 -7.76 0.12
C PHE A 148 11.25 -8.43 -1.00
N ASP A 149 12.33 -7.79 -1.45
CA ASP A 149 13.30 -8.38 -2.38
C ASP A 149 14.73 -7.94 -2.07
N SER A 150 15.71 -8.51 -2.77
CA SER A 150 17.12 -8.21 -2.57
C SER A 150 17.58 -6.87 -3.15
N THR A 151 16.70 -6.15 -3.85
CA THR A 151 17.00 -4.92 -4.60
C THR A 151 15.98 -3.79 -4.37
N PRO A 152 15.65 -3.42 -3.11
CA PRO A 152 14.54 -2.49 -2.80
C PRO A 152 14.72 -1.05 -3.29
N GLY A 153 15.87 -0.74 -3.92
CA GLY A 153 16.14 0.54 -4.56
C GLY A 153 16.00 0.53 -6.09
N LEU A 154 15.69 -0.63 -6.69
CA LEU A 154 15.56 -0.83 -8.12
C LEU A 154 14.14 -1.28 -8.44
N PHE A 155 13.52 -0.69 -9.46
CA PHE A 155 12.25 -1.19 -9.97
C PHE A 155 12.53 -2.27 -11.01
N ASP A 156 12.62 -3.52 -10.55
CA ASP A 156 12.88 -4.68 -11.39
C ASP A 156 11.89 -5.82 -11.13
N THR A 157 12.30 -7.07 -11.33
CA THR A 157 11.45 -8.25 -11.18
C THR A 157 11.96 -9.21 -10.10
N GLN A 158 12.90 -8.79 -9.25
CA GLN A 158 13.45 -9.63 -8.19
C GLN A 158 12.37 -10.05 -7.21
N PHE A 159 11.48 -9.14 -6.80
CA PHE A 159 10.28 -9.49 -6.03
C PHE A 159 9.51 -10.71 -6.59
N PHE A 160 9.21 -10.72 -7.89
CA PHE A 160 8.49 -11.85 -8.51
C PHE A 160 9.32 -13.14 -8.62
N ILE A 161 10.65 -13.03 -8.68
CA ILE A 161 11.54 -14.19 -8.75
C ILE A 161 11.72 -14.79 -7.34
N GLU A 162 11.95 -13.94 -6.35
CA GLU A 162 12.32 -14.31 -4.99
C GLU A 162 11.13 -14.86 -4.22
N THR A 163 9.92 -14.32 -4.42
CA THR A 163 8.67 -14.88 -3.85
C THR A 163 8.41 -16.33 -4.31
N GLN A 164 8.85 -16.71 -5.50
CA GLN A 164 8.73 -18.08 -6.02
C GLN A 164 9.76 -19.07 -5.44
N LEU A 165 10.80 -18.59 -4.76
CA LEU A 165 11.75 -19.45 -4.08
C LEU A 165 11.10 -20.09 -2.86
N ARG A 166 11.55 -21.30 -2.51
CA ARG A 166 11.11 -21.97 -1.28
C ARG A 166 11.57 -21.16 -0.06
N GLY A 167 10.64 -20.77 0.81
CA GLY A 167 10.93 -20.22 2.13
C GLY A 167 11.74 -21.20 2.98
N THR A 168 12.75 -20.69 3.69
CA THR A 168 13.64 -21.52 4.52
C THR A 168 13.97 -20.94 5.89
N LEU A 169 13.62 -19.69 6.15
CA LEU A 169 13.89 -18.98 7.40
C LEU A 169 12.92 -17.82 7.60
N PHE A 170 12.78 -17.35 8.84
CA PHE A 170 12.30 -16.00 9.13
C PHE A 170 13.52 -15.08 9.30
N PRO A 171 13.55 -13.87 8.70
CA PRO A 171 14.70 -12.96 8.80
C PRO A 171 14.93 -12.43 10.22
N GLY A 172 13.87 -12.35 11.03
CA GLY A 172 13.88 -11.95 12.43
C GLY A 172 13.30 -13.03 13.34
N THR A 173 12.16 -12.70 13.95
CA THR A 173 11.36 -13.61 14.78
C THR A 173 10.34 -14.37 13.91
N GLY A 174 9.89 -15.53 14.37
CA GLY A 174 8.81 -16.27 13.71
C GLY A 174 7.50 -16.18 14.50
N GLY A 175 6.37 -16.41 13.82
CA GLY A 175 5.04 -16.39 14.43
C GLY A 175 4.32 -15.04 14.36
N ASN A 176 4.81 -14.12 13.53
CA ASN A 176 4.14 -12.85 13.23
C ASN A 176 2.96 -13.09 12.27
N GLN A 177 1.84 -12.40 12.50
CA GLN A 177 0.65 -12.60 11.69
C GLN A 177 0.85 -12.05 10.27
N GLY A 178 0.56 -12.87 9.26
CA GLY A 178 0.76 -12.49 7.86
C GLY A 178 2.21 -12.59 7.37
N GLU A 179 3.14 -13.11 8.18
CA GLU A 179 4.51 -13.42 7.75
C GLU A 179 4.68 -14.93 7.49
N VAL A 180 5.43 -15.27 6.44
CA VAL A 180 5.86 -16.63 6.13
C VAL A 180 7.38 -16.69 5.94
N GLU A 181 7.96 -17.89 5.95
CA GLU A 181 9.40 -18.06 5.72
C GLU A 181 9.82 -17.45 4.36
N SER A 182 10.87 -16.62 4.39
CA SER A 182 11.51 -16.06 3.21
C SER A 182 12.68 -16.94 2.73
N PRO A 183 13.19 -16.73 1.50
CA PRO A 183 14.25 -17.54 0.92
C PRO A 183 15.66 -17.01 1.23
N LEU A 184 15.78 -15.72 1.60
CA LEU A 184 17.05 -15.01 1.79
C LEU A 184 17.14 -14.38 3.18
N ARG A 185 18.37 -14.30 3.71
CA ARG A 185 18.62 -13.59 4.97
C ARG A 185 18.44 -12.09 4.76
N GLY A 186 17.64 -11.46 5.61
CA GLY A 186 17.35 -10.03 5.53
C GLY A 186 16.30 -9.66 4.49
N GLU A 187 15.53 -10.64 3.99
CA GLU A 187 14.32 -10.46 3.19
C GLU A 187 13.13 -10.98 3.99
N ILE A 188 11.99 -10.27 3.97
CA ILE A 188 10.75 -10.70 4.61
C ILE A 188 9.73 -11.10 3.54
N ARG A 189 8.84 -12.03 3.86
CA ARG A 189 7.79 -12.49 2.94
C ARG A 189 6.43 -12.43 3.60
N LEU A 190 5.49 -11.75 2.95
CA LEU A 190 4.09 -11.71 3.36
C LEU A 190 3.38 -12.99 2.92
N GLN A 191 2.38 -13.41 3.69
CA GLN A 191 1.58 -14.59 3.35
C GLN A 191 0.72 -14.37 2.09
N SER A 192 0.33 -13.13 1.80
CA SER A 192 -0.47 -12.75 0.64
C SER A 192 0.30 -12.74 -0.69
N ASP A 193 1.63 -12.62 -0.63
CA ASP A 193 2.53 -12.48 -1.78
C ASP A 193 2.98 -13.85 -2.33
#